data_AF-A0A1I2QM32-F1
#
_entry.id   AF-A0A1I2QM32-F1
#
_cell.length_a   1.000
_cell.length_b   1.000
_cell.length_c   1.000
_cell.angle_alpha   90.00
_cell.angle_beta   90.00
_cell.angle_gamma   90.00
#
_symmetry.space_group_name_H-M   'P 1'
#
loop_
_entity.id
_entity.type
_entity.pdbx_description
1 polymer ?
#
loop_
_entity_poly.entity_id
_entity_poly.type
_entity_poly.pdbx_seq_one_letter_code
_entity_poly.pdbx_strand_id
1 'polypeptide(L)' 'MSHPVPPTWASVRPAERLAGTSAVRRYGHWWLVSPTGSLPASDPAFTRELDRFVADLAAADRAVAQLRADPAPVGKVAR' A
#
# COMPACT_ATOMS: atom_id res chain seq x y z
N MET A 1 33.46 10.88 19.53
CA MET A 1 32.08 10.60 20.00
C MET A 1 31.33 10.00 18.83
N SER A 2 31.03 8.71 18.86
CA SER A 2 30.37 8.02 17.75
C SER A 2 28.89 8.39 17.72
N HIS A 3 28.45 9.05 16.65
CA HIS A 3 27.04 9.33 16.43
C HIS A 3 26.28 8.01 16.19
N PRO A 4 25.08 7.80 16.78
CA PRO A 4 24.26 6.66 16.42
C PRO A 4 23.78 6.83 14.98
N VAL A 5 24.09 5.85 14.13
CA VAL A 5 23.54 5.75 12.78
C VAL A 5 22.02 5.60 12.92
N PRO A 6 21.20 6.52 12.35
CA PRO A 6 19.76 6.35 12.37
C PRO A 6 19.40 5.05 11.64
N PRO A 7 18.47 4.23 12.15
CA PRO A 7 18.09 3.00 11.48
C PRO A 7 17.59 3.31 10.07
N THR A 8 18.31 2.82 9.07
CA THR A 8 17.95 2.93 7.66
C THR A 8 16.75 2.01 7.41
N TRP A 9 15.56 2.57 7.53
CA TRP A 9 14.28 1.96 7.14
C TRP A 9 14.22 1.53 5.66
N ALA A 10 15.28 1.80 4.89
CA ALA A 10 15.49 1.38 3.51
C ALA A 10 15.60 -0.14 3.30
N SER A 11 15.78 -0.95 4.35
CA SER A 11 15.83 -2.42 4.25
C SER A 11 14.65 -3.15 4.90
N VAL A 12 13.60 -2.43 5.32
CA VAL A 12 12.34 -3.10 5.63
C VAL A 12 11.79 -3.58 4.29
N ARG A 13 11.72 -4.90 4.06
CA ARG A 13 10.91 -5.49 2.96
C ARG A 13 9.66 -4.64 2.83
N PRO A 14 9.28 -4.14 1.64
CA PRO A 14 8.29 -3.07 1.52
C PRO A 14 7.10 -3.44 2.40
N ALA A 15 7.03 -2.83 3.59
CA ALA A 15 5.86 -2.93 4.42
C ALA A 15 4.80 -2.35 3.53
N GLU A 16 3.79 -3.14 3.16
CA GLU A 16 2.77 -2.75 2.20
C GLU A 16 2.16 -1.45 2.70
N ARG A 17 2.69 -0.35 2.19
CA ARG A 17 2.25 0.98 2.56
C ARG A 17 1.01 1.18 1.72
N LEU A 18 -0.11 1.33 2.40
CA LEU A 18 -1.39 1.42 1.74
C LEU A 18 -1.41 2.69 0.87
N ALA A 19 -1.26 2.54 -0.44
CA ALA A 19 -1.35 3.60 -1.44
C ALA A 19 -0.60 4.91 -1.09
N GLY A 20 0.59 4.82 -0.48
CA GLY A 20 1.38 6.00 -0.09
C GLY A 20 0.90 6.74 1.16
N THR A 21 -0.08 6.20 1.88
CA THR A 21 -0.55 6.74 3.17
C THR A 21 0.44 6.48 4.32
N SER A 22 0.14 7.02 5.50
CA SER A 22 0.84 6.70 6.74
C SER A 22 0.56 5.30 7.28
N ALA A 23 -0.35 4.52 6.68
CA ALA A 23 -0.65 3.16 7.14
C ALA A 23 0.29 2.14 6.47
N VAL A 24 0.97 1.32 7.29
CA VAL A 24 1.83 0.23 6.82
C VAL A 24 1.49 -1.07 7.54
N ARG A 25 1.49 -2.19 6.80
CA ARG A 25 1.29 -3.53 7.37
C ARG A 25 2.63 -4.21 7.63
N ARG A 26 2.88 -4.63 8.86
CA ARG A 26 4.11 -5.32 9.30
C ARG A 26 3.77 -6.48 10.21
N TYR A 27 4.26 -7.67 9.87
CA TYR A 27 4.04 -8.91 10.64
C TYR A 27 2.55 -9.19 10.93
N GLY A 28 1.67 -8.87 9.98
CA GLY A 28 0.21 -9.03 10.13
C GLY A 28 -0.48 -7.92 10.94
N HIS A 29 0.26 -6.93 11.46
CA HIS A 29 -0.28 -5.82 12.24
C HIS A 29 -0.17 -4.49 11.49
N TRP A 30 -1.15 -3.62 11.72
CA TRP A 30 -1.17 -2.27 11.16
C TRP A 30 -0.40 -1.29 12.04
N TRP A 31 0.37 -0.41 11.41
CA TRP A 31 1.11 0.66 12.05
C TRP A 31 0.86 1.98 11.32
N LEU A 32 0.76 3.07 12.08
CA LEU A 32 0.74 4.42 11.58
C LEU A 32 2.14 5.02 11.68
N VAL A 33 2.70 5.45 10.55
CA VAL A 33 4.03 6.08 10.47
C VAL A 33 3.88 7.59 10.39
N SER A 34 4.60 8.29 11.25
CA SER A 34 4.83 9.73 11.19
C SER A 34 6.34 10.02 11.08
N PRO A 35 6.76 11.25 10.79
CA PRO A 35 8.17 11.63 10.87
C PRO A 35 8.80 11.41 12.25
N THR A 36 7.97 11.45 13.30
CA THR A 36 8.41 11.34 14.70
C THR A 36 8.42 9.89 15.22
N GLY A 37 7.84 8.93 14.49
CA GLY A 37 7.84 7.55 14.92
C GLY A 37 6.80 6.67 14.24
N SER A 38 6.58 5.49 14.82
CA SER A 38 5.54 4.55 14.38
C SER A 38 4.70 4.13 15.57
N LEU A 39 3.38 4.16 15.42
CA LEU A 39 2.43 3.76 16.46
C LEU A 39 1.65 2.53 15.96
N PRO A 40 1.46 1.47 16.77
CA PRO A 40 0.59 0.38 16.39
C PRO A 40 -0.87 0.87 16.33
N ALA A 41 -1.58 0.49 15.27
CA ALA A 41 -3.02 0.71 15.18
C ALA A 41 -3.72 -0.33 16.09
N SER A 42 -4.19 0.13 17.26
CA SER A 42 -4.77 -0.74 18.28
C SER A 42 -6.29 -0.88 18.16
N ASP A 43 -6.97 0.04 17.47
CA ASP A 43 -8.43 -0.03 17.32
C ASP A 43 -8.86 -1.12 16.32
N PRO A 44 -9.64 -2.13 16.75
CA PRO A 44 -10.06 -3.22 15.87
C PRO A 44 -10.99 -2.77 14.72
N ALA A 45 -11.76 -1.71 14.90
CA ALA A 45 -12.63 -1.20 13.83
C ALA A 45 -11.79 -0.52 12.74
N PHE A 46 -10.87 0.35 13.14
CA PHE A 46 -9.94 1.01 12.25
C PHE A 46 -9.07 0.02 11.46
N THR A 47 -8.53 -1.01 12.12
CA THR A 47 -7.70 -2.01 11.43
C THR A 47 -8.48 -2.85 10.41
N ARG A 48 -9.76 -3.14 10.66
CA ARG A 48 -10.64 -3.78 9.66
C ARG A 48 -10.87 -2.91 8.43
N GLU A 49 -11.04 -1.60 8.61
CA GLU A 49 -11.16 -0.68 7.47
C GLU A 49 -9.88 -0.64 6.64
N LEU A 50 -8.70 -0.66 7.28
CA LEU A 50 -7.43 -0.76 6.54
C LEU A 50 -7.32 -2.06 5.73
N ASP A 51 -7.75 -3.20 6.28
CA ASP A 51 -7.81 -4.46 5.54
C ASP A 51 -8.77 -4.38 4.34
N ARG A 52 -9.92 -3.73 4.51
CA ARG A 52 -10.88 -3.49 3.41
C ARG A 52 -10.28 -2.63 2.31
N PHE A 53 -9.58 -1.54 2.66
CA PHE A 53 -8.91 -0.70 1.67
C PHE A 53 -7.83 -1.46 0.89
N VAL A 54 -7.09 -2.37 1.53
CA VAL A 54 -6.14 -3.24 0.81
C VAL A 54 -6.87 -4.10 -0.21
N ALA A 55 -8.00 -4.70 0.18
CA ALA A 55 -8.79 -5.54 -0.74
C ALA A 55 -9.33 -4.74 -1.92
N ASP A 56 -9.85 -3.55 -1.67
CA ASP A 56 -10.39 -2.65 -2.70
C ASP A 56 -9.29 -2.17 -3.65
N LEU A 57 -8.12 -1.81 -3.13
CA LEU A 57 -6.96 -1.43 -3.95
C LEU A 57 -6.49 -2.59 -4.84
N ALA A 58 -6.40 -3.81 -4.29
CA ALA A 58 -6.05 -4.99 -5.05
C ALA A 58 -7.11 -5.34 -6.13
N ALA A 59 -8.39 -5.05 -5.88
CA ALA A 59 -9.43 -5.18 -6.88
C ALA A 59 -9.27 -4.13 -8.00
N ALA A 60 -8.99 -2.88 -7.65
CA ALA A 60 -8.73 -1.81 -8.61
C ALA A 60 -7.49 -2.09 -9.47
N ASP A 61 -6.38 -2.52 -8.87
CA ASP A 61 -5.16 -2.88 -9.60
C ASP A 61 -5.40 -4.02 -10.59
N ARG A 62 -6.20 -5.03 -10.21
CA ARG A 62 -6.61 -6.10 -11.13
C ARG A 62 -7.48 -5.58 -12.27
N ALA A 63 -8.43 -4.70 -11.99
CA ALA A 63 -9.27 -4.09 -13.02
C ALA A 63 -8.44 -3.27 -14.02
N VAL A 64 -7.48 -2.47 -13.53
CA VAL A 64 -6.54 -1.71 -14.37
C VAL A 64 -5.66 -2.65 -15.19
N ALA A 65 -5.17 -3.74 -14.60
CA ALA A 65 -4.38 -4.74 -15.32
C ALA A 65 -5.18 -5.41 -16.44
N GLN A 66 -6.46 -5.73 -16.20
CA GLN A 66 -7.37 -6.26 -17.22
C GLN A 66 -7.58 -5.28 -18.38
N LEU A 67 -7.84 -4.00 -18.09
CA LEU A 67 -7.98 -2.96 -19.12
C LEU A 67 -6.70 -2.76 -19.94
N ARG A 68 -5.52 -2.93 -19.33
CA ARG A 68 -4.24 -2.87 -20.06
C ARG A 68 -3.97 -4.11 -20.90
N ALA A 69 -4.42 -5.27 -20.44
CA ALA A 69 -4.27 -6.54 -21.14
C ALA A 69 -5.24 -6.68 -22.32
N ASP A 70 -6.39 -5.99 -22.25
CA ASP A 70 -7.36 -5.88 -23.33
C ASP A 70 -7.36 -4.47 -23.94
N PRO A 71 -6.38 -4.13 -24.80
CA PRO A 71 -6.51 -2.97 -25.65
C PRO A 71 -7.64 -3.28 -26.64
N ALA A 72 -8.87 -2.91 -26.30
CA ALA A 72 -9.96 -2.87 -27.26
C ALA A 72 -9.43 -2.23 -28.57
N PRO A 73 -9.72 -2.80 -29.75
CA PRO A 73 -9.08 -2.40 -30.98
C PRO A 73 -9.35 -0.91 -31.25
N VAL A 74 -8.28 -0.11 -31.17
CA VAL A 74 -8.24 1.22 -31.76
C VAL A 74 -8.48 1.04 -33.26
N GLY A 75 -9.70 1.37 -33.70
CA GLY A 75 -10.04 1.66 -35.09
C GLY A 75 -9.96 0.49 -36.07
N LYS A 76 -11.11 -0.16 -36.33
CA LYS A 76 -11.55 -0.41 -37.72
C LYS A 76 -13.05 -0.63 -37.80
N VAL A 77 -13.82 0.46 -37.80
CA VAL A 77 -14.99 0.52 -38.69
C VAL A 77 -14.55 1.36 -39.88
N ALA A 78 -13.85 0.68 -40.78
CA ALA A 78 -13.56 1.19 -42.09
C ALA A 78 -14.74 0.85 -43.01
N ARG A 79 -15.32 1.92 -43.55
CA ARG A 79 -16.15 2.02 -44.76
C ARG A 79 -17.60 1.53 -44.69
#